data_AF-A0A9P7DEY7-F1
#
_entry.id   AF-A0A9P7DEY7-F1
#
_cell.length_a   1.000
_cell.length_b   1.000
_cell.length_c   1.000
_cell.angle_alpha   90.00
_cell.angle_beta   90.00
_cell.angle_gamma   90.00
#
_symmetry.space_group_name_H-M   'P 1'
#
loop_
_entity.id
_entity.type
_entity.pdbx_description
1 polymer ?
#
loop_
_entity_poly.entity_id
_entity_poly.type
_entity_poly.pdbx_seq_one_letter_code
_entity_poly.pdbx_strand_id
1 'polypeptide(L)' 'MKSRADQGVVDARLNVYGVTNLKVADLSIVPKIVGTNTYSTALLVGEKAAMIIAEDLGIKCRP' A
#
# COMPACT_ATOMS: atom_id res chain seq x y z
N MET A 1 4.88 -0.41 5.43
CA MET A 1 3.67 -0.06 6.20
C MET A 1 3.88 -0.41 7.66
N LYS A 2 4.33 0.57 8.46
CA LYS A 2 4.50 0.49 9.92
C LYS A 2 4.44 1.91 10.48
N SER A 3 4.35 2.08 11.80
CA SER A 3 4.34 3.42 12.39
C SER A 3 5.62 4.17 12.05
N ARG A 4 5.56 5.50 11.95
CA ARG A 4 6.78 6.31 11.72
C ARG A 4 7.78 6.17 12.88
N ALA A 5 7.29 5.98 14.11
CA ALA A 5 8.12 5.72 15.29
C ALA A 5 8.92 4.42 15.14
N ASP A 6 8.34 3.40 14.50
CA ASP A 6 9.02 2.14 14.17
C ASP A 6 9.81 2.23 12.86
N GLN A 7 10.22 3.44 12.44
CA GLN A 7 10.93 3.71 11.18
C GLN A 7 10.12 3.36 9.92
N GLY A 8 8.79 3.48 9.96
CA GLY A 8 7.92 3.30 8.80
C GLY A 8 7.96 4.48 7.84
N VAL A 9 7.82 4.19 6.54
CA VAL A 9 7.80 5.20 5.47
C VAL A 9 6.37 5.53 5.00
N VAL A 10 5.48 4.55 5.05
CA VAL A 10 4.07 4.70 4.65
C VAL A 10 3.10 4.29 5.76
N ASP A 11 1.96 4.97 5.81
CA ASP A 11 0.83 4.67 6.69
C ASP A 11 -0.02 3.48 6.19
N ALA A 12 -1.10 3.16 6.91
CA ALA A 12 -2.02 2.07 6.57
C ALA A 12 -2.82 2.28 5.27
N ARG A 13 -2.91 3.54 4.78
CA ARG A 13 -3.53 3.90 3.50
C ARG A 13 -2.49 4.12 2.40
N LEU A 14 -1.25 3.65 2.61
CA LEU A 14 -0.13 3.73 1.69
C LEU A 14 0.43 5.14 1.47
N ASN A 15 -0.01 6.15 2.24
CA ASN A 15 0.50 7.51 2.09
C ASN A 15 1.93 7.60 2.62
N VAL A 16 2.79 8.32 1.90
CA VAL A 16 4.14 8.63 2.38
C VAL A 16 4.06 9.67 3.48
N TYR A 17 4.65 9.38 4.65
CA TYR A 17 4.63 10.32 5.76
C TYR A 17 5.30 11.65 5.38
N GLY A 18 4.60 12.77 5.62
CA GLY A 18 5.11 14.11 5.36
C GLY A 18 4.98 14.58 3.90
N VAL A 19 4.35 13.79 3.02
CA VAL A 19 4.10 14.17 1.63
C VAL A 19 2.60 14.07 1.34
N THR A 20 2.04 15.08 0.69
CA THR A 20 0.63 15.10 0.27
C THR A 20 0.46 14.46 -1.09
N ASN A 21 -0.63 13.72 -1.30
CA ASN A 21 -1.02 13.12 -2.59
C ASN A 21 0.02 12.16 -3.20
N LEU A 22 0.86 11.52 -2.37
CA LEU A 22 1.82 10.51 -2.80
C LEU A 22 1.59 9.19 -2.04
N LYS A 23 1.46 8.10 -2.79
CA LYS A 23 1.33 6.74 -2.26
C LYS A 23 2.38 5.82 -2.91
N VAL A 24 2.80 4.79 -2.18
CA VAL A 24 3.67 3.71 -2.71
C VAL A 24 2.89 2.41 -2.72
N ALA A 25 2.83 1.73 -3.86
CA ALA A 25 2.01 0.55 -4.08
C ALA A 25 2.78 -0.56 -4.80
N ASP A 26 3.76 -1.14 -4.10
CA ASP A 26 4.55 -2.28 -4.55
C ASP A 26 5.06 -3.08 -3.34
N LEU A 27 5.97 -4.03 -3.55
CA LEU A 27 6.51 -4.86 -2.46
C LEU A 27 7.34 -4.09 -1.42
N SER A 28 7.80 -2.87 -1.70
CA SER A 28 8.58 -2.07 -0.74
C SER A 28 7.78 -1.70 0.51
N ILE A 29 6.45 -1.76 0.46
CA ILE A 29 5.58 -1.45 1.60
C ILE A 29 5.41 -2.64 2.56
N VAL A 30 5.79 -3.85 2.16
CA VAL A 30 5.57 -5.07 2.93
C VAL A 30 6.49 -5.06 4.17
N PRO A 31 5.95 -5.02 5.40
CA PRO A 31 6.78 -4.80 6.60
C PRO A 31 7.56 -6.05 7.05
N LYS A 32 7.16 -7.23 6.60
CA LYS A 32 7.78 -8.52 6.91
C LYS A 32 7.66 -9.47 5.72
N ILE A 33 8.65 -10.32 5.52
CA ILE A 33 8.69 -11.28 4.41
C ILE A 33 7.46 -12.19 4.46
N VAL A 34 6.83 -12.39 3.30
CA VAL A 34 5.73 -13.33 3.11
C VAL A 34 6.29 -14.61 2.52
N GLY A 35 5.94 -15.77 3.10
CA GLY A 35 6.42 -17.09 2.66
C GLY A 35 5.71 -17.62 1.41
N THR A 36 5.78 -16.89 0.30
CA THR A 36 5.19 -17.27 -1.00
C THR A 36 5.99 -16.68 -2.14
N ASN A 37 5.75 -17.13 -3.38
CA ASN A 37 6.26 -16.43 -4.56
C ASN A 37 5.70 -15.00 -4.60
N THR A 38 6.60 -14.03 -4.74
CA THR A 38 6.30 -12.60 -4.57
C THR A 38 5.37 -12.03 -5.63
N TYR A 39 5.17 -12.71 -6.76
CA TYR A 39 4.20 -12.27 -7.77
C TYR A 39 2.78 -12.20 -7.21
N SER A 40 2.36 -13.23 -6.47
CA SER A 40 1.03 -13.27 -5.83
C SER A 40 0.85 -12.13 -4.81
N THR A 41 1.89 -11.83 -4.03
CA THR A 41 1.87 -10.74 -3.05
C THR A 41 1.87 -9.37 -3.73
N ALA A 42 2.64 -9.20 -4.81
CA ALA A 42 2.68 -7.95 -5.56
C ALA A 42 1.32 -7.62 -6.18
N LEU A 43 0.66 -8.62 -6.80
CA LEU A 43 -0.70 -8.46 -7.33
C LEU A 43 -1.70 -8.07 -6.24
N LEU A 44 -1.67 -8.77 -5.09
CA LEU A 44 -2.58 -8.48 -3.97
C LEU A 44 -2.36 -7.08 -3.38
N VAL A 45 -1.11 -6.62 -3.28
CA VAL A 45 -0.79 -5.24 -2.87
C VAL A 45 -1.37 -4.24 -3.87
N GLY A 46 -1.22 -4.50 -5.18
CA GLY A 46 -1.79 -3.67 -6.25
C GLY A 46 -3.31 -3.58 -6.19
N GLU A 47 -4.00 -4.73 -6.06
CA GLU A 47 -5.45 -4.84 -5.84
C GLU A 47 -5.91 -3.98 -4.65
N LYS A 48 -5.24 -4.14 -3.50
CA LYS A 48 -5.60 -3.39 -2.30
C LYS A 48 -5.34 -1.89 -2.45
N ALA A 49 -4.24 -1.52 -3.10
CA ALA A 49 -3.92 -0.12 -3.39
C ALA A 49 -4.96 0.51 -4.33
N ALA A 50 -5.39 -0.21 -5.38
CA ALA A 50 -6.43 0.25 -6.29
C ALA A 50 -7.74 0.53 -5.54
N MET A 51 -8.16 -0.36 -4.64
CA MET A 51 -9.34 -0.12 -3.79
C MET A 51 -9.19 1.11 -2.89
N ILE A 52 -8.04 1.30 -2.23
CA ILE A 52 -7.79 2.45 -1.35
C ILE A 52 -7.83 3.76 -2.16
N ILE A 53 -7.17 3.78 -3.32
CA ILE A 53 -7.12 4.97 -4.18
C ILE A 53 -8.52 5.27 -4.74
N ALA A 54 -9.26 4.25 -5.15
CA ALA A 54 -10.62 4.41 -5.63
C ALA A 54 -11.54 4.99 -4.54
N GLU A 55 -11.44 4.50 -3.30
CA GLU A 55 -12.16 5.04 -2.14
C GLU A 55 -11.78 6.51 -1.89
N ASP A 56 -10.48 6.84 -1.87
CA ASP A 56 -9.99 8.22 -1.66
C ASP A 56 -10.51 9.19 -2.74
N LEU A 57 -10.74 8.70 -3.96
CA LEU A 57 -11.21 9.49 -5.11
C LEU A 57 -12.74 9.42 -5.32
N GLY A 58 -13.48 8.64 -4.53
CA GLY A 58 -14.91 8.42 -4.73
C GLY A 58 -15.26 7.63 -6.01
N ILE A 59 -14.31 6.84 -6.53
CA ILE A 59 -14.49 5.99 -7.70
C ILE A 59 -14.89 4.59 -7.24
N LYS A 60 -15.80 3.93 -7.97
CA LYS A 60 -16.08 2.50 -7.74
C LYS A 60 -15.00 1.64 -8.41
N CYS A 61 -14.23 0.92 -7.62
CA CYS A 61 -13.38 -0.16 -8.10
C CYS A 61 -14.27 -1.38 -8.40
N ARG A 62 -14.26 -1.88 -9.64
CA ARG A 62 -14.95 -3.13 -9.99
C ARG A 62 -13.98 -4.29 -9.76
N PRO A 63 -14.43 -5.40 -9.16
CA PRO A 63 -13.65 -6.62 -9.07
C PRO A 63 -13.48 -7.28 -10.44
#